data_AF-A0A3S4XJJ8-F1
#
_entry.id   AF-A0A3S4XJJ8-F1
#
_cell.length_a   1.000
_cell.length_b   1.000
_cell.length_c   1.000
_cell.angle_alpha   90.00
_cell.angle_beta   90.00
_cell.angle_gamma   90.00
#
_symmetry.space_group_name_H-M   'P 1'
#
loop_
_entity.id
_entity.type
_entity.pdbx_description
1 polymer ?
#
loop_
_entity_poly.entity_id
_entity_poly.type
_entity_poly.pdbx_seq_one_letter_code
_entity_poly.pdbx_strand_id
1 'polypeptide(L)'
;MAGNGFFNRPQDCKGVLYDSGAQGLVHLYFRQAVIGTSTITHSPLLDVYINSDPNVGRGSRPTASVSMSGKITVPQKCELKNPMITVPFGSIMSTDFNVKGQKPSTVQIHEETLYLECTNLSTRAKISLLFEGEVNPHDPTALKTTTTNGSVTSNNDDIAIRIEEKRGGNTQVISPGDRLSMEMNGLGNINSDSQTTLNIYPISTTGKAPKVGDFEATATITVKME
;
A
#
# COMPACT_ATOMS: atom_id res chain seq x y z
N MET A 1 0.82 -70.39 7.89
CA MET A 1 0.93 -71.35 6.78
C MET A 1 1.91 -70.80 5.77
N ALA A 2 2.99 -71.53 5.51
CA ALA A 2 4.04 -71.14 4.58
C ALA A 2 3.51 -71.19 3.13
N GLY A 3 3.64 -70.08 2.41
CA GLY A 3 3.38 -70.01 0.97
C GLY A 3 4.70 -70.01 0.21
N ASN A 4 5.22 -71.20 -0.08
CA ASN A 4 6.26 -71.38 -1.09
C ASN A 4 5.67 -71.04 -2.46
N GLY A 5 6.18 -69.99 -3.09
CA GLY A 5 5.84 -69.62 -4.46
C GLY A 5 7.02 -68.91 -5.11
N PHE A 6 7.80 -69.66 -5.89
CA PHE A 6 8.83 -69.13 -6.78
C PHE A 6 8.20 -68.14 -7.77
N PHE A 7 8.30 -66.84 -7.50
CA PHE A 7 8.02 -65.81 -8.50
C PHE A 7 9.30 -65.55 -9.31
N ASN A 8 9.55 -66.41 -10.29
CA ASN A 8 10.55 -66.18 -11.33
C ASN A 8 9.87 -66.14 -12.71
N ARG A 9 8.87 -65.27 -12.83
CA ARG A 9 8.34 -64.83 -14.12
C ARG A 9 8.61 -63.34 -14.24
N PRO A 10 9.15 -62.85 -15.38
CA PRO A 10 9.06 -61.43 -15.68
C PRO A 10 7.57 -61.09 -15.65
N GLN A 11 7.11 -60.37 -14.63
CA GLN A 11 5.77 -59.81 -14.64
C GLN A 11 5.72 -58.88 -15.85
N ASP A 12 4.92 -59.24 -16.85
CA ASP A 12 4.63 -58.35 -17.97
C ASP A 12 3.90 -57.14 -17.40
N CYS A 13 4.63 -56.03 -17.25
CA CYS A 13 4.13 -54.77 -16.71
C CYS A 13 3.09 -54.09 -17.64
N LYS A 14 2.72 -54.73 -18.76
CA LYS A 14 1.67 -54.24 -19.67
C LYS A 14 0.30 -54.24 -19.00
N GLY A 15 -0.31 -53.07 -18.92
CA GLY A 15 -1.69 -52.88 -18.47
C GLY A 15 -1.86 -52.43 -17.02
N VAL A 16 -0.78 -52.24 -16.27
CA VAL A 16 -0.81 -51.64 -14.92
C VAL A 16 -0.73 -50.12 -15.03
N LEU A 17 -1.65 -49.41 -14.38
CA LEU A 17 -1.58 -47.96 -14.23
C LEU A 17 -0.63 -47.65 -13.07
N TYR A 18 0.45 -46.93 -13.37
CA TYR A 18 1.40 -46.45 -12.37
C TYR A 18 1.14 -44.97 -12.10
N ASP A 19 1.05 -44.61 -10.82
CA ASP A 19 0.84 -43.25 -10.33
C ASP A 19 2.04 -42.73 -9.50
N SER A 20 3.13 -43.51 -9.44
CA SER A 20 4.36 -43.12 -8.76
C SER A 20 4.95 -41.85 -9.40
N GLY A 21 4.99 -40.76 -8.64
CA GLY A 21 5.37 -39.43 -9.11
C GLY A 21 4.20 -38.49 -9.42
N ALA A 22 2.95 -38.96 -9.40
CA ALA A 22 1.76 -38.15 -9.65
C ALA A 22 1.33 -37.27 -8.45
N GLN A 23 1.78 -37.61 -7.24
CA GLN A 23 1.48 -36.87 -6.01
C GLN A 23 2.75 -36.65 -5.20
N GLY A 24 2.83 -35.49 -4.55
CA GLY A 24 3.96 -35.12 -3.69
C GLY A 24 3.80 -33.73 -3.09
N LEU A 25 4.75 -33.37 -2.22
CA LEU A 25 4.84 -32.05 -1.61
C LEU A 25 6.10 -31.35 -2.08
N VAL A 26 5.98 -30.08 -2.44
CA VAL A 26 7.12 -29.21 -2.79
C VAL A 26 7.23 -28.12 -1.74
N HIS A 27 8.40 -28.02 -1.10
CA HIS A 27 8.72 -26.94 -0.18
C HIS A 27 9.62 -25.92 -0.87
N LEU A 28 9.20 -24.65 -0.89
CA LEU A 28 9.99 -23.55 -1.44
C LEU A 28 10.71 -22.82 -0.31
N TYR A 29 12.03 -22.62 -0.46
CA TYR A 29 12.84 -21.84 0.45
C TYR A 29 13.50 -20.68 -0.29
N PHE A 30 13.20 -19.45 0.14
CA PHE A 30 13.73 -18.23 -0.45
C PHE A 30 15.04 -17.85 0.24
N ARG A 31 16.16 -17.98 -0.48
CA ARG A 31 17.48 -17.56 0.03
C ARG A 31 17.65 -16.04 0.10
N GLN A 32 16.89 -15.32 -0.71
CA GLN A 32 16.86 -13.87 -0.80
C GLN A 32 15.42 -13.41 -0.96
N ALA A 33 15.12 -12.19 -0.51
CA ALA A 33 13.78 -11.62 -0.63
C ALA A 33 13.38 -11.47 -2.11
N VAL A 34 12.11 -11.74 -2.39
CA VAL A 34 11.50 -11.54 -3.70
C VAL A 34 10.69 -10.26 -3.65
N ILE A 35 10.98 -9.32 -4.56
CA ILE A 35 10.27 -8.04 -4.64
C ILE A 35 9.35 -8.08 -5.86
N GLY A 36 8.06 -7.80 -5.66
CA GLY A 36 7.06 -7.88 -6.71
C GLY A 36 6.82 -9.31 -7.17
N THR A 37 7.45 -9.73 -8.27
CA THR A 37 7.20 -11.06 -8.86
C THR A 37 8.49 -11.78 -9.25
N SER A 38 8.56 -13.08 -8.98
CA SER A 38 9.61 -13.98 -9.46
C SER A 38 8.99 -15.15 -10.23
N THR A 39 9.61 -15.54 -11.33
CA THR A 39 9.15 -16.65 -12.16
C THR A 39 10.07 -17.84 -11.96
N ILE A 40 9.48 -18.97 -11.55
CA ILE A 40 10.13 -20.28 -11.61
C ILE A 40 9.96 -20.77 -13.03
N THR A 41 11.03 -20.69 -13.82
CA THR A 41 11.09 -21.29 -15.15
C THR A 41 11.01 -22.81 -15.02
N HIS A 42 10.67 -23.50 -16.11
CA HIS A 42 10.53 -24.96 -16.14
C HIS A 42 11.78 -25.64 -15.56
N SER A 43 11.66 -26.14 -14.33
CA SER A 43 12.75 -26.66 -13.52
C SER A 43 12.49 -28.14 -13.25
N PRO A 44 13.38 -29.05 -13.67
CA PRO A 44 13.28 -30.46 -13.32
C PRO A 44 13.48 -30.64 -11.82
N LEU A 45 12.62 -31.43 -11.18
CA LEU A 45 12.66 -31.70 -9.74
C LEU A 45 13.17 -33.11 -9.45
N LEU A 46 12.57 -34.13 -10.07
CA LEU A 46 12.92 -35.52 -9.81
C LEU A 46 12.60 -36.43 -11.00
N ASP A 47 13.38 -37.49 -11.13
CA ASP A 47 13.18 -38.58 -12.08
C ASP A 47 12.83 -39.87 -11.32
N VAL A 48 11.68 -40.46 -11.65
CA VAL A 48 11.19 -41.71 -11.04
C VAL A 48 11.65 -42.88 -11.90
N TYR A 49 12.30 -43.85 -11.28
CA TYR A 49 12.69 -45.11 -11.90
C TYR A 49 11.98 -46.25 -11.19
N ILE A 50 11.38 -47.15 -11.96
CA ILE A 50 10.77 -48.37 -11.45
C ILE A 50 11.61 -49.55 -11.92
N ASN A 51 11.89 -50.49 -11.00
CA ASN A 51 12.53 -51.76 -11.34
C ASN A 51 11.80 -52.91 -10.62
N SER A 52 11.62 -54.02 -11.32
CA SER A 52 11.03 -55.26 -10.80
C SER A 52 12.07 -56.22 -10.21
N ASP A 53 13.36 -56.05 -10.53
CA ASP A 53 14.47 -56.84 -9.99
C ASP A 53 15.42 -55.95 -9.16
N PRO A 54 15.54 -56.18 -7.84
CA PRO A 54 16.43 -55.40 -6.98
C PRO A 54 17.93 -55.58 -7.30
N ASN A 55 18.32 -56.60 -8.07
CA ASN A 55 19.70 -56.87 -8.47
C ASN A 55 20.12 -56.15 -9.75
N VAL A 56 19.15 -55.54 -10.47
CA VAL A 56 19.41 -54.77 -11.68
C VAL A 56 19.41 -53.28 -11.29
N GLY A 57 20.41 -52.54 -11.76
CA GLY A 57 20.46 -51.08 -11.55
C GLY A 57 19.30 -50.36 -12.25
N ARG A 58 19.16 -49.05 -12.00
CA ARG A 58 18.16 -48.22 -12.70
C ARG A 58 18.35 -48.29 -14.22
N GLY A 59 17.24 -48.29 -14.96
CA GLY A 59 17.26 -48.17 -16.41
C GLY A 59 17.84 -46.83 -16.90
N SER A 60 18.18 -46.75 -18.19
CA SER A 60 18.74 -45.53 -18.80
C SER A 60 17.73 -44.41 -19.03
N ARG A 61 16.43 -44.66 -18.84
CA ARG A 61 15.35 -43.70 -19.01
C ARG A 61 14.42 -43.71 -17.79
N PRO A 62 14.03 -42.53 -17.28
CA PRO A 62 13.05 -42.45 -16.20
C PRO A 62 11.67 -42.92 -16.69
N THR A 63 10.91 -43.52 -15.76
CA THR A 63 9.52 -43.92 -15.98
C THR A 63 8.59 -42.72 -15.89
N ALA A 64 8.92 -41.74 -15.04
CA ALA A 64 8.24 -40.44 -14.97
C ALA A 64 9.25 -39.35 -14.59
N SER A 65 9.03 -38.13 -15.07
CA SER A 65 9.83 -36.96 -14.71
C SER A 65 8.90 -35.89 -14.16
N VAL A 66 9.24 -35.35 -12.99
CA VAL A 66 8.51 -34.28 -12.33
C VAL A 66 9.27 -32.99 -12.54
N SER A 67 8.59 -31.99 -13.06
CA SER A 67 9.11 -30.63 -13.23
C SER A 67 8.13 -29.64 -12.65
N MET A 68 8.62 -28.45 -12.31
CA MET A 68 7.76 -27.36 -11.86
C MET A 68 8.04 -26.08 -12.63
N SER A 69 6.99 -25.29 -12.78
CA SER A 69 7.06 -23.90 -13.22
C SER A 69 5.98 -23.12 -12.49
N GLY A 70 6.19 -21.83 -12.26
CA GLY A 70 5.20 -21.03 -11.57
C GLY A 70 5.63 -19.58 -11.41
N LYS A 71 4.75 -18.79 -10.80
CA LYS A 71 5.00 -17.39 -10.50
C LYS A 71 4.76 -17.15 -9.01
N ILE A 72 5.74 -16.54 -8.36
CA ILE A 72 5.67 -16.08 -6.97
C ILE A 72 5.38 -14.58 -7.03
N THR A 73 4.34 -14.15 -6.31
CA THR A 73 3.99 -12.73 -6.19
C THR A 73 3.98 -12.38 -4.71
N VAL A 74 4.78 -11.38 -4.33
CA VAL A 74 4.82 -10.85 -2.96
C VAL A 74 3.99 -9.56 -2.92
N PRO A 75 3.02 -9.45 -2.00
CA PRO A 75 2.18 -8.25 -1.92
C PRO A 75 3.02 -7.03 -1.51
N GLN A 76 2.79 -5.92 -2.20
CA GLN A 76 3.35 -4.62 -1.85
C GLN A 76 2.47 -4.00 -0.76
N LYS A 77 3.09 -3.34 0.22
CA LYS A 77 2.37 -2.72 1.34
C LYS A 77 2.96 -1.34 1.61
N CYS A 78 2.12 -0.34 1.81
CA CYS A 78 2.52 1.01 2.20
C CYS A 78 1.58 1.53 3.30
N GLU A 79 2.16 2.14 4.33
CA GLU A 79 1.42 2.67 5.48
C GLU A 79 1.96 4.04 5.88
N LEU A 80 1.05 4.93 6.26
CA LEU A 80 1.41 6.17 6.95
C LEU A 80 1.77 5.83 8.39
N LYS A 81 2.89 6.37 8.87
CA LYS A 81 3.34 6.18 10.25
C LYS A 81 2.42 6.87 11.26
N ASN A 82 1.81 7.99 10.87
CA ASN A 82 0.95 8.80 11.70
C ASN A 82 -0.50 8.65 11.19
N PRO A 83 -1.28 7.69 11.72
CA PRO A 83 -2.62 7.41 11.21
C PRO A 83 -3.65 8.49 11.60
N MET A 84 -3.36 9.30 12.62
CA MET A 84 -4.23 10.38 13.08
C MET A 84 -3.41 11.62 13.36
N ILE A 85 -3.84 12.75 12.80
CA ILE A 85 -3.20 14.06 12.92
C ILE A 85 -4.29 15.02 13.42
N THR A 86 -4.00 15.72 14.51
CA THR A 86 -4.90 16.73 15.06
C THR A 86 -4.16 18.05 15.13
N VAL A 87 -4.70 19.06 14.46
CA VAL A 87 -4.08 20.38 14.33
C VAL A 87 -4.88 21.41 15.13
N PRO A 88 -4.43 21.80 16.35
CA PRO A 88 -5.09 22.84 17.11
C PRO A 88 -4.63 24.22 16.64
N PHE A 89 -5.56 25.05 16.16
CA PHE A 89 -5.26 26.44 15.78
C PHE A 89 -5.40 27.44 16.94
N GLY A 90 -5.96 27.02 18.07
CA GLY A 90 -6.25 27.88 19.20
C GLY A 90 -7.41 28.85 18.93
N SER A 91 -7.52 29.88 19.77
CA SER A 91 -8.57 30.90 19.63
C SER A 91 -8.15 32.00 18.66
N ILE A 92 -9.00 32.26 17.67
CA ILE A 92 -8.77 33.28 16.64
C ILE A 92 -9.94 34.26 16.67
N MET A 93 -9.65 35.56 16.64
CA MET A 93 -10.70 36.56 16.62
C MET A 93 -11.42 36.53 15.27
N SER A 94 -12.76 36.47 15.28
CA SER A 94 -13.58 36.48 14.06
C SER A 94 -13.25 37.68 13.15
N THR A 95 -12.89 38.83 13.74
CA THR A 95 -12.47 40.03 13.00
C THR A 95 -11.17 39.89 12.22
N ASP A 96 -10.33 38.88 12.51
CA ASP A 96 -9.06 38.66 11.83
C ASP A 96 -9.26 37.95 10.46
N PHE A 97 -10.44 37.39 10.20
CA PHE A 97 -10.83 36.76 8.93
C PHE A 97 -11.37 37.78 7.92
N ASN A 98 -10.69 38.92 7.78
CA ASN A 98 -11.17 40.09 7.04
C ASN A 98 -10.73 40.17 5.56
N VAL A 99 -9.81 39.30 5.10
CA VAL A 99 -9.36 39.28 3.70
C VAL A 99 -9.59 37.91 3.07
N LYS A 100 -10.40 37.87 2.01
CA LYS A 100 -10.69 36.64 1.25
C LYS A 100 -9.41 35.98 0.74
N GLY A 101 -9.34 34.67 0.90
CA GLY A 101 -8.28 33.79 0.47
C GLY A 101 -7.01 33.83 1.33
N GLN A 102 -6.98 34.66 2.38
CA GLN A 102 -5.80 34.83 3.22
C GLN A 102 -6.00 34.22 4.61
N LYS A 103 -4.89 33.79 5.21
CA LYS A 103 -4.86 33.42 6.62
C LYS A 103 -4.95 34.69 7.50
N PRO A 104 -5.59 34.62 8.67
CA PRO A 104 -5.45 35.66 9.69
C PRO A 104 -3.98 35.96 10.00
N SER A 105 -3.63 37.24 10.17
CA SER A 105 -2.25 37.65 10.47
C SER A 105 -1.73 37.11 11.80
N THR A 106 -2.65 36.92 12.75
CA THR A 106 -2.42 36.37 14.10
C THR A 106 -2.15 34.87 14.13
N VAL A 107 -2.48 34.16 13.04
CA VAL A 107 -2.38 32.70 12.96
C VAL A 107 -1.03 32.28 12.38
N GLN A 108 -0.37 31.38 13.10
CA GLN A 108 0.82 30.67 12.61
C GLN A 108 0.42 29.49 11.73
N ILE A 109 1.26 29.20 10.73
CA ILE A 109 1.11 28.01 9.91
C ILE A 109 1.55 26.81 10.74
N HIS A 110 0.74 25.75 10.76
CA HIS A 110 1.13 24.48 11.36
C HIS A 110 1.85 23.63 10.31
N GLU A 111 3.12 23.31 10.55
CA GLU A 111 3.87 22.38 9.70
C GLU A 111 3.74 20.96 10.25
N GLU A 112 3.22 20.03 9.44
CA GLU A 112 3.10 18.60 9.79
C GLU A 112 3.83 17.75 8.76
N THR A 113 4.73 16.87 9.20
CA THR A 113 5.44 15.95 8.30
C THR A 113 4.78 14.59 8.30
N LEU A 114 4.30 14.17 7.12
CA LEU A 114 3.82 12.82 6.89
C LEU A 114 5.00 11.91 6.56
N TYR A 115 5.06 10.76 7.24
CA TYR A 115 6.01 9.69 6.95
C TYR A 115 5.28 8.49 6.36
N LEU A 116 5.76 8.03 5.22
CA LEU A 116 5.26 6.88 4.50
C LEU A 116 6.31 5.77 4.52
N GLU A 117 5.94 4.60 5.01
CA GLU A 117 6.79 3.41 5.04
C GLU A 117 6.17 2.33 4.16
N CYS A 118 6.98 1.76 3.27
CA CYS A 118 6.56 0.76 2.30
C CYS A 118 7.45 -0.47 2.35
N THR A 119 6.88 -1.62 2.00
CA THR A 119 7.59 -2.89 1.85
C THR A 119 7.35 -3.54 0.50
N ASN A 120 8.40 -4.20 0.00
CA ASN A 120 8.44 -4.90 -1.28
C ASN A 120 8.10 -4.01 -2.49
N LEU A 121 8.47 -2.72 -2.44
CA LEU A 121 8.13 -1.78 -3.49
C LEU A 121 8.95 -2.03 -4.76
N SER A 122 8.28 -2.21 -5.90
CA SER A 122 8.97 -2.44 -7.17
C SER A 122 9.71 -1.18 -7.66
N THR A 123 10.72 -1.33 -8.51
CA THR A 123 11.45 -0.19 -9.12
C THR A 123 10.60 0.71 -10.01
N ARG A 124 9.37 0.30 -10.34
CA ARG A 124 8.42 1.03 -11.19
C ARG A 124 7.19 1.53 -10.44
N ALA A 125 7.10 1.24 -9.14
CA ALA A 125 5.92 1.60 -8.36
C ALA A 125 5.81 3.12 -8.26
N LYS A 126 4.59 3.62 -8.45
CA LYS A 126 4.25 5.02 -8.22
C LYS A 126 3.30 5.11 -7.03
N ILE A 127 3.62 5.97 -6.08
CA ILE A 127 2.81 6.16 -4.89
C ILE A 127 2.28 7.59 -4.88
N SER A 128 1.00 7.72 -4.57
CA SER A 128 0.37 9.02 -4.31
C SER A 128 -0.48 8.98 -3.05
N LEU A 129 -0.65 10.14 -2.44
CA LEU A 129 -1.59 10.37 -1.34
C LEU A 129 -2.81 11.09 -1.91
N LEU A 130 -3.97 10.46 -1.81
CA LEU A 130 -5.25 11.09 -2.15
C LEU A 130 -5.80 11.78 -0.91
N PHE A 131 -6.04 13.09 -1.00
CA PHE A 131 -6.63 13.87 0.08
C PHE A 131 -8.14 13.99 -0.16
N GLU A 132 -8.96 13.49 0.74
CA GLU A 132 -10.42 13.48 0.61
C GLU A 132 -11.05 14.33 1.73
N GLY A 133 -12.09 15.09 1.42
CA GLY A 133 -12.78 15.93 2.38
C GLY A 133 -13.89 16.75 1.71
N GLU A 134 -14.72 17.41 2.51
CA GLU A 134 -15.73 18.33 1.98
C GLU A 134 -15.08 19.64 1.52
N VAL A 135 -15.39 20.08 0.30
CA VAL A 135 -14.93 21.36 -0.25
C VAL A 135 -15.72 22.52 0.34
N ASN A 136 -15.04 23.63 0.66
CA ASN A 136 -15.74 24.86 1.02
C ASN A 136 -16.46 25.45 -0.22
N PRO A 137 -17.73 25.92 -0.10
CA PRO A 137 -18.50 26.40 -1.24
C PRO A 137 -18.01 27.75 -1.82
N HIS A 138 -17.22 28.50 -1.08
CA HIS A 138 -16.66 29.80 -1.50
C HIS A 138 -15.17 29.72 -1.89
N ASP A 139 -14.50 28.64 -1.52
CA ASP A 139 -13.14 28.30 -1.92
C ASP A 139 -12.96 26.78 -2.08
N PRO A 140 -13.07 26.23 -3.30
CA PRO A 140 -12.99 24.79 -3.53
C PRO A 140 -11.58 24.22 -3.32
N THR A 141 -10.57 25.07 -3.12
CA THR A 141 -9.18 24.65 -2.84
C THR A 141 -8.93 24.33 -1.38
N ALA A 142 -9.94 24.49 -0.51
CA ALA A 142 -9.82 24.35 0.92
C ALA A 142 -10.96 23.51 1.52
N LEU A 143 -10.70 22.93 2.69
CA LEU A 143 -11.66 22.10 3.42
C LEU A 143 -12.74 22.95 4.06
N LYS A 144 -13.99 22.54 3.87
CA LYS A 144 -15.15 23.11 4.54
C LYS A 144 -15.03 22.94 6.05
N THR A 145 -15.44 23.98 6.78
CA THR A 145 -15.51 23.93 8.24
C THR A 145 -16.96 23.91 8.73
N THR A 146 -17.16 23.27 9.87
CA THR A 146 -18.34 23.45 10.70
C THR A 146 -18.00 24.32 11.90
N THR A 147 -19.00 24.84 12.57
CA THR A 147 -18.83 25.57 13.83
C THR A 147 -19.88 25.13 14.84
N THR A 148 -19.42 24.87 16.06
CA THR A 148 -20.22 24.48 17.20
C THR A 148 -20.22 25.59 18.23
N ASN A 149 -21.41 26.05 18.63
CA ASN A 149 -21.59 27.03 19.70
C ASN A 149 -22.64 26.50 20.68
N GLY A 150 -22.19 26.09 21.88
CA GLY A 150 -23.00 25.31 22.79
C GLY A 150 -23.37 23.95 22.18
N SER A 151 -24.66 23.65 22.07
CA SER A 151 -25.16 22.39 21.50
C SER A 151 -25.54 22.48 20.02
N VAL A 152 -25.24 23.60 19.35
CA VAL A 152 -25.64 23.84 17.96
C VAL A 152 -24.41 23.79 17.05
N THR A 153 -24.38 22.83 16.13
CA THR A 153 -23.38 22.73 15.06
C THR A 153 -24.00 23.18 13.73
N SER A 154 -23.31 24.05 13.00
CA SER A 154 -23.74 24.51 11.66
C SER A 154 -22.55 24.71 10.74
N ASN A 155 -22.78 24.77 9.42
CA ASN A 155 -21.70 25.10 8.47
C ASN A 155 -21.15 26.50 8.73
N ASN A 156 -19.85 26.68 8.54
CA ASN A 156 -19.18 27.98 8.58
C ASN A 156 -18.45 28.22 7.26
N ASP A 157 -19.22 28.65 6.26
CA ASP A 157 -18.71 28.75 4.90
C ASP A 157 -17.72 29.90 4.72
N ASP A 158 -17.61 30.82 5.68
CA ASP A 158 -16.68 31.96 5.70
C ASP A 158 -15.25 31.60 6.17
N ILE A 159 -15.07 30.41 6.78
CA ILE A 159 -13.75 29.83 7.14
C ILE A 159 -13.55 28.51 6.40
N ALA A 160 -12.32 28.28 5.96
CA ALA A 160 -11.88 26.96 5.48
C ALA A 160 -10.49 26.63 6.02
N ILE A 161 -10.11 25.36 5.98
CA ILE A 161 -8.73 24.93 6.26
C ILE A 161 -8.01 24.69 4.95
N ARG A 162 -6.90 25.40 4.74
CA ARG A 162 -6.04 25.18 3.58
C ARG A 162 -4.89 24.26 3.96
N ILE A 163 -4.58 23.34 3.05
CA ILE A 163 -3.44 22.44 3.13
C ILE A 163 -2.53 22.76 1.93
N GLU A 164 -1.24 22.92 2.17
CA GLU A 164 -0.24 23.08 1.12
C GLU A 164 0.91 22.09 1.32
N GLU A 165 1.40 21.50 0.24
CA GLU A 165 2.68 20.80 0.27
C GLU A 165 3.82 21.82 0.26
N LYS A 166 4.80 21.65 1.15
CA LYS A 166 6.08 22.33 1.11
C LYS A 166 7.08 21.51 0.30
N ARG A 167 7.41 21.96 -0.92
CA ARG A 167 8.34 21.27 -1.83
C ARG A 167 9.33 22.22 -2.47
N GLY A 168 10.63 21.93 -2.32
CA GLY A 168 11.70 22.68 -2.98
C GLY A 168 11.75 24.18 -2.65
N GLY A 169 11.26 24.59 -1.48
CA GLY A 169 11.18 25.99 -1.05
C GLY A 169 9.91 26.74 -1.50
N ASN A 170 9.05 26.10 -2.28
CA ASN A 170 7.73 26.62 -2.66
C ASN A 170 6.62 25.89 -1.89
N THR A 171 5.42 26.47 -1.90
CA THR A 171 4.20 25.78 -1.45
C THR A 171 3.25 25.54 -2.60
N GLN A 172 2.59 24.38 -2.59
CA GLN A 172 1.56 24.01 -3.55
C GLN A 172 0.28 23.65 -2.81
N VAL A 173 -0.84 24.30 -3.16
CA VAL A 173 -2.15 24.00 -2.56
C VAL A 173 -2.59 22.57 -2.90
N ILE A 174 -3.08 21.85 -1.89
CA ILE A 174 -3.70 20.53 -2.01
C ILE A 174 -5.19 20.69 -1.77
N SER A 175 -5.98 20.60 -2.83
CA SER A 175 -7.44 20.70 -2.76
C SER A 175 -8.05 19.34 -2.37
N PRO A 176 -9.25 19.30 -1.77
CA PRO A 176 -9.96 18.04 -1.57
C PRO A 176 -10.22 17.35 -2.91
N GLY A 177 -9.77 16.10 -3.03
CA GLY A 177 -9.77 15.29 -4.25
C GLY A 177 -8.42 15.21 -4.96
N ASP A 178 -7.45 16.07 -4.61
CA ASP A 178 -6.13 16.09 -5.23
C ASP A 178 -5.28 14.89 -4.82
N ARG A 179 -4.36 14.52 -5.72
CA ARG A 179 -3.34 13.50 -5.49
C ARG A 179 -1.98 14.13 -5.38
N LEU A 180 -1.30 13.82 -4.29
CA LEU A 180 0.08 14.21 -4.08
C LEU A 180 1.02 13.06 -4.41
N SER A 181 1.84 13.22 -5.44
CA SER A 181 2.84 12.21 -5.83
C SER A 181 4.00 12.17 -4.84
N MET A 182 4.30 10.99 -4.32
CA MET A 182 5.40 10.77 -3.38
C MET A 182 6.67 10.34 -4.11
N GLU A 183 7.79 10.99 -3.80
CA GLU A 183 9.11 10.56 -4.26
C GLU A 183 9.66 9.52 -3.29
N MET A 184 9.63 8.24 -3.69
CA MET A 184 10.05 7.13 -2.85
C MET A 184 11.57 6.95 -2.88
N ASN A 185 12.16 6.77 -1.71
CA ASN A 185 13.54 6.35 -1.55
C ASN A 185 13.60 4.82 -1.45
N GLY A 186 14.70 4.22 -1.94
CA GLY A 186 14.94 2.80 -1.77
C GLY A 186 14.03 1.89 -2.60
N LEU A 187 13.48 2.35 -3.72
CA LEU A 187 12.74 1.52 -4.67
C LEU A 187 13.52 0.26 -5.06
N GLY A 188 12.83 -0.89 -5.15
CA GLY A 188 13.47 -2.17 -5.46
C GLY A 188 14.21 -2.81 -4.29
N ASN A 189 14.05 -2.28 -3.06
CA ASN A 189 14.47 -2.93 -1.82
C ASN A 189 13.27 -3.47 -1.05
N ILE A 190 13.54 -4.25 0.01
CA ILE A 190 12.50 -4.76 0.91
C ILE A 190 11.79 -3.60 1.60
N ASN A 191 12.53 -2.59 2.01
CA ASN A 191 12.01 -1.40 2.68
C ASN A 191 12.22 -0.18 1.78
N SER A 192 11.21 0.65 1.68
CA SER A 192 11.23 1.93 0.99
C SER A 192 10.48 2.95 1.83
N ASP A 193 10.88 4.21 1.77
CA ASP A 193 10.27 5.26 2.57
C ASP A 193 10.16 6.56 1.78
N SER A 194 9.27 7.42 2.25
CA SER A 194 9.13 8.78 1.73
C SER A 194 8.54 9.67 2.81
N GLN A 195 8.72 10.98 2.65
CA GLN A 195 8.12 11.96 3.52
C GLN A 195 7.70 13.19 2.73
N THR A 196 6.66 13.87 3.21
CA THR A 196 6.25 15.18 2.70
C THR A 196 5.83 16.04 3.87
N THR A 197 6.01 17.36 3.76
CA THR A 197 5.64 18.32 4.81
C THR A 197 4.47 19.15 4.33
N LEU A 198 3.45 19.22 5.17
CA LEU A 198 2.23 19.96 4.92
C LEU A 198 2.20 21.22 5.77
N ASN A 199 1.81 22.32 5.15
CA ASN A 199 1.42 23.56 5.82
C ASN A 199 -0.10 23.56 5.94
N ILE A 200 -0.59 23.64 7.17
CA ILE A 200 -2.02 23.57 7.48
C ILE A 200 -2.42 24.82 8.25
N TYR A 201 -3.42 25.55 7.75
CA TYR A 201 -3.85 26.80 8.39
C TYR A 201 -5.27 27.21 7.96
N PRO A 202 -6.04 27.91 8.83
CA PRO A 202 -7.33 28.46 8.48
C PRO A 202 -7.21 29.70 7.60
N ILE A 203 -8.20 29.90 6.74
CA ILE A 203 -8.32 31.04 5.82
C ILE A 203 -9.72 31.64 5.89
N SER A 204 -9.83 32.92 5.54
CA SER A 204 -11.13 33.53 5.23
C SER A 204 -11.50 33.23 3.79
N THR A 205 -12.71 32.74 3.52
CA THR A 205 -13.14 32.37 2.14
C THR A 205 -13.99 33.46 1.48
N THR A 206 -14.56 34.37 2.28
CA THR A 206 -15.46 35.44 1.80
C THR A 206 -14.98 36.84 2.16
N GLY A 207 -14.06 36.99 3.13
CA GLY A 207 -13.69 38.28 3.73
C GLY A 207 -14.68 38.78 4.78
N LYS A 208 -15.75 38.02 5.09
CA LYS A 208 -16.73 38.37 6.13
C LYS A 208 -16.34 37.76 7.46
N ALA A 209 -16.76 38.40 8.54
CA ALA A 209 -16.62 37.86 9.88
C ALA A 209 -17.38 36.52 9.98
N PRO A 210 -16.70 35.42 10.29
CA PRO A 210 -17.31 34.10 10.36
C PRO A 210 -18.17 33.92 11.62
N LYS A 211 -18.98 32.86 11.62
CA LYS A 211 -19.77 32.46 12.78
C LYS A 211 -18.85 32.16 13.97
N VAL A 212 -19.26 32.62 15.16
CA VAL A 212 -18.50 32.44 16.41
C VAL A 212 -18.83 31.08 17.04
N GLY A 213 -17.78 30.34 17.40
CA GLY A 213 -17.82 29.03 18.07
C GLY A 213 -16.55 28.23 17.77
N ASP A 214 -16.50 27.00 18.25
CA ASP A 214 -15.41 26.06 17.94
C ASP A 214 -15.57 25.59 16.50
N PHE A 215 -14.56 25.77 15.66
CA PHE A 215 -14.59 25.35 14.26
C PHE A 215 -13.70 24.14 14.00
N GLU A 216 -14.17 23.25 13.13
CA GLU A 216 -13.46 22.00 12.79
C GLU A 216 -13.60 21.68 11.31
N ALA A 217 -12.60 20.99 10.76
CA ALA A 217 -12.63 20.35 9.45
C ALA A 217 -11.98 18.97 9.55
N THR A 218 -12.41 18.03 8.71
CA THR A 218 -11.85 16.68 8.64
C THR A 218 -11.45 16.36 7.21
N ALA A 219 -10.29 15.74 7.05
CA ALA A 219 -9.83 15.16 5.79
C ALA A 219 -9.29 13.76 6.02
N THR A 220 -9.44 12.91 5.01
CA THR A 220 -8.92 11.54 4.97
C THR A 220 -7.79 11.48 3.95
N ILE A 221 -6.65 10.91 4.34
CA ILE A 221 -5.52 10.71 3.44
C ILE A 221 -5.44 9.23 3.10
N THR A 222 -5.63 8.90 1.82
CA THR A 222 -5.60 7.52 1.32
C THR A 222 -4.35 7.29 0.49
N VAL A 223 -3.53 6.31 0.88
CA VAL A 223 -2.38 5.87 0.08
C VAL A 223 -2.88 5.13 -1.17
N LYS A 224 -2.43 5.57 -2.35
CA LYS A 224 -2.73 4.96 -3.65
C LYS A 224 -1.44 4.47 -4.30
N MET A 225 -1.46 3.21 -4.74
CA MET A 225 -0.38 2.58 -5.49
C MET A 225 -0.82 2.44 -6.94
N GLU A 226 0.04 2.85 -7.88
CA GLU A 226 -0.16 2.81 -9.33
C GLU A 226 0.94 1.99 -10.02
#